data_AF-A0A2H1WMY4-F1
#
_entry.id   AF-A0A2H1WMY4-F1
#
_cell.length_a   1.000
_cell.length_b   1.000
_cell.length_c   1.000
_cell.angle_alpha   90.00
_cell.angle_beta   90.00
_cell.angle_gamma   90.00
#
_symmetry.space_group_name_H-M   'P 1'
#
loop_
_entity.id
_entity.type
_entity.pdbx_description
1 polymer ?
#
loop_
_entity_poly.entity_id
_entity_poly.type
_entity_poly.pdbx_seq_one_letter_code
_entity_poly.pdbx_strand_id
1 'polypeptide(L)'
;MPLGSYIFSKENYHVTRNHLIEDLVPIYRPATKEELKMGPEGTKFGSYFSTLKVECERYLPWMGKIIVERGGQLKRGKVESFASLSNYDLVFNCAGLGARYLCNDHDLVPIRGQVIKVKAPWVKYAFYGDYDTYIIPGLNGVVTLGGVRGYDSYNLNYCKYDAAAILERCCEFLPDLKNAEVVAHKVGLRPHRSPVRVEPELIDGLKVVHCYGHGGYGVMTAPGTAIDAVEMGLNFLRSNVKNKL
;
A
#
# COMPACT_ATOMS: atom_id res chain seq x y z
N MET A 1 18.28 -4.38 0.35
CA MET A 1 18.67 -4.87 1.68
C MET A 1 17.41 -5.28 2.42
N PRO A 2 17.42 -6.41 3.14
CA PRO A 2 16.32 -6.80 4.01
C PRO A 2 16.08 -5.72 5.08
N LEU A 3 14.82 -5.52 5.45
CA LEU A 3 14.37 -4.63 6.50
C LEU A 3 13.87 -5.47 7.68
N GLY A 4 14.65 -5.46 8.76
CA GLY A 4 14.21 -6.03 10.04
C GLY A 4 13.04 -5.23 10.58
N SER A 5 11.99 -5.93 11.01
CA SER A 5 10.72 -5.34 11.39
C SER A 5 10.19 -6.00 12.65
N TYR A 6 9.68 -5.19 13.58
CA TYR A 6 9.02 -5.65 14.79
C TYR A 6 7.54 -5.28 14.76
N ILE A 7 6.68 -6.21 15.19
CA ILE A 7 5.31 -5.89 15.62
C ILE A 7 5.25 -6.06 17.13
N PHE A 8 4.73 -5.06 17.83
CA PHE A 8 4.55 -5.09 19.29
C PHE A 8 3.10 -4.83 19.66
N SER A 9 2.66 -5.43 20.78
CA SER A 9 1.36 -5.11 21.39
C SER A 9 1.43 -5.23 22.91
N LYS A 10 0.71 -4.33 23.59
CA LYS A 10 0.53 -4.38 25.05
C LYS A 10 -0.58 -5.36 25.46
N GLU A 11 -1.52 -5.62 24.56
CA GLU A 11 -2.81 -6.24 24.92
C GLU A 11 -3.09 -7.56 24.21
N ASN A 12 -2.68 -7.70 22.95
CA ASN A 12 -3.18 -8.79 22.11
C ASN A 12 -2.04 -9.54 21.40
N TYR A 13 -1.81 -10.79 21.79
CA TYR A 13 -0.83 -11.65 21.12
C TYR A 13 -1.15 -11.86 19.63
N HIS A 14 -2.42 -11.99 19.27
CA HIS A 14 -2.83 -12.31 17.91
C HIS A 14 -2.55 -11.19 16.92
N VAL A 15 -2.51 -9.91 17.35
CA VAL A 15 -2.13 -8.82 16.44
C VAL A 15 -0.63 -8.77 16.17
N THR A 16 0.17 -9.49 16.97
CA THR A 16 1.61 -9.63 16.78
C THR A 16 1.98 -10.83 15.91
N ARG A 17 1.02 -11.67 15.51
CA ARG A 17 1.21 -12.80 14.60
C ARG A 17 0.42 -12.63 13.32
N ASN A 18 1.08 -12.69 12.18
CA ASN A 18 0.44 -12.65 10.87
C ASN A 18 0.71 -13.95 10.09
N HIS A 19 -0.28 -14.85 10.11
CA HIS A 19 -0.22 -16.15 9.44
C HIS A 19 -0.14 -16.04 7.91
N LEU A 20 -0.49 -14.89 7.32
CA LEU A 20 -0.41 -14.71 5.87
C LEU A 20 1.02 -14.48 5.38
N ILE A 21 1.93 -14.04 6.26
CA ILE A 21 3.31 -13.72 5.87
C ILE A 21 4.35 -14.60 6.54
N GLU A 22 3.98 -15.37 7.58
CA GLU A 22 4.93 -16.17 8.37
C GLU A 22 5.73 -17.16 7.52
N ASP A 23 5.09 -17.74 6.49
CA ASP A 23 5.73 -18.66 5.54
C ASP A 23 6.25 -17.98 4.27
N LEU A 24 6.00 -16.66 4.09
CA LEU A 24 6.42 -15.91 2.91
C LEU A 24 7.74 -15.17 3.12
N VAL A 25 7.97 -14.66 4.33
CA VAL A 25 9.17 -13.90 4.65
C VAL A 25 10.32 -14.83 5.05
N PRO A 26 11.58 -14.48 4.75
CA PRO A 26 12.73 -15.35 5.02
C PRO A 26 12.95 -15.64 6.51
N ILE A 27 12.50 -14.74 7.39
CA ILE A 27 12.57 -14.90 8.84
C ILE A 27 11.26 -14.38 9.41
N TYR A 28 10.57 -15.21 10.20
CA TYR A 28 9.45 -14.83 11.05
C TYR A 28 9.57 -15.59 12.37
N ARG A 29 9.55 -14.88 13.50
CA ARG A 29 9.63 -15.51 14.83
C ARG A 29 9.03 -14.63 15.92
N PRO A 30 8.71 -15.18 17.09
CA PRO A 30 8.46 -14.38 18.27
C PRO A 30 9.66 -13.48 18.62
N ALA A 31 9.37 -12.29 19.16
CA ALA A 31 10.38 -11.43 19.75
C ALA A 31 10.89 -12.04 21.07
N THR A 32 12.20 -11.92 21.32
CA THR A 32 12.83 -12.31 22.59
C THR A 32 12.44 -11.36 23.71
N LYS A 33 12.65 -11.75 24.98
CA LYS A 33 12.35 -10.90 26.14
C LYS A 33 13.11 -9.58 26.10
N GLU A 34 14.32 -9.59 25.57
CA GLU A 34 15.17 -8.41 25.37
C GLU A 34 14.63 -7.52 24.26
N GLU A 35 14.20 -8.09 23.14
CA GLU A 35 13.60 -7.34 22.02
C GLU A 35 12.26 -6.71 22.38
N LEU A 36 11.46 -7.33 23.27
CA LEU A 36 10.22 -6.72 23.75
C LEU A 36 10.46 -5.38 24.47
N LYS A 37 11.66 -5.16 25.02
CA LYS A 37 12.06 -3.88 25.65
C LYS A 37 12.26 -2.75 24.63
N MET A 38 12.31 -3.06 23.33
CA MET A 38 12.35 -2.06 22.26
C MET A 38 10.95 -1.51 21.93
N GLY A 39 9.89 -2.18 22.37
CA GLY A 39 8.53 -1.66 22.26
C GLY A 39 8.23 -0.62 23.35
N PRO A 40 7.10 0.08 23.23
CA PRO A 40 6.61 0.98 24.28
C PRO A 40 6.51 0.30 25.65
N GLU A 41 6.54 1.10 26.70
CA GLU A 41 6.34 0.61 28.06
C GLU A 41 5.06 -0.23 28.17
N GLY A 42 5.17 -1.40 28.81
CA GLY A 42 4.08 -2.35 28.94
C GLY A 42 3.90 -3.32 27.75
N THR A 43 4.81 -3.32 26.77
CA THR A 43 4.80 -4.32 25.69
C THR A 43 4.91 -5.74 26.25
N LYS A 44 3.92 -6.59 25.95
CA LYS A 44 3.84 -7.99 26.42
C LYS A 44 4.11 -9.00 25.32
N PHE A 45 3.75 -8.64 24.09
CA PHE A 45 3.79 -9.53 22.94
C PHE A 45 4.55 -8.87 21.79
N GLY A 46 5.20 -9.70 20.98
CA GLY A 46 5.84 -9.21 19.79
C GLY A 46 6.36 -10.30 18.87
N SER A 47 6.56 -9.93 17.62
CA SER A 47 7.25 -10.74 16.62
C SER A 47 8.31 -9.93 15.92
N TYR A 48 9.32 -10.64 15.42
CA TYR A 48 10.32 -10.13 14.52
C TYR A 48 10.17 -10.82 13.16
N PHE A 49 10.30 -10.04 12.10
CA PHE A 49 10.40 -10.58 10.75
C PHE A 49 11.31 -9.72 9.87
N SER A 50 11.88 -10.35 8.85
CA SER A 50 12.69 -9.67 7.84
C SER A 50 11.90 -9.55 6.55
N THR A 51 11.69 -8.32 6.06
CA THR A 51 10.92 -8.08 4.83
C THR A 51 11.67 -7.16 3.86
N LEU A 52 11.01 -6.69 2.82
CA LEU A 52 11.50 -5.72 1.86
C LEU A 52 10.67 -4.44 1.95
N LYS A 53 11.35 -3.30 1.79
CA LYS A 53 10.69 -2.02 1.60
C LYS A 53 10.84 -1.58 0.16
N VAL A 54 9.70 -1.33 -0.50
CA VAL A 54 9.66 -0.72 -1.82
C VAL A 54 9.43 0.79 -1.67
N GLU A 55 10.38 1.58 -2.16
CA GLU A 55 10.24 3.04 -2.22
C GLU A 55 9.54 3.45 -3.51
N CYS A 56 8.25 3.74 -3.43
CA CYS A 56 7.42 4.05 -4.61
C CYS A 56 7.95 5.25 -5.41
N GLU A 57 8.53 6.24 -4.74
CA GLU A 57 9.16 7.41 -5.39
C GLU A 57 10.34 7.04 -6.31
N ARG A 58 10.97 5.88 -6.11
CA ARG A 58 12.03 5.35 -6.99
C ARG A 58 11.51 4.23 -7.89
N TYR A 59 10.67 3.36 -7.35
CA TYR A 59 10.16 2.18 -8.05
C TYR A 59 9.29 2.56 -9.25
N LEU A 60 8.38 3.53 -9.09
CA LEU A 60 7.47 3.92 -10.18
C LEU A 60 8.21 4.58 -11.36
N PRO A 61 9.15 5.53 -11.16
CA PRO A 61 9.97 6.05 -12.27
C PRO A 61 10.82 4.97 -12.95
N TRP A 62 11.39 4.04 -12.18
CA TRP A 62 12.14 2.91 -12.73
C TRP A 62 11.26 2.01 -13.61
N MET A 63 10.06 1.66 -13.13
CA MET A 63 9.10 0.88 -13.91
C MET A 63 8.67 1.61 -15.19
N GLY A 64 8.45 2.93 -15.11
CA GLY A 64 8.13 3.76 -16.27
C GLY A 64 9.22 3.71 -17.35
N LYS A 65 10.51 3.72 -16.94
CA LYS A 65 11.63 3.56 -17.88
C LYS A 65 11.62 2.20 -18.57
N ILE A 66 11.40 1.12 -17.81
CA ILE A 66 11.33 -0.23 -18.37
C ILE A 66 10.21 -0.34 -19.40
N ILE A 67 9.04 0.26 -19.14
CA ILE A 67 7.93 0.26 -20.09
C ILE A 67 8.36 0.92 -21.41
N VAL A 68 9.01 2.07 -21.35
CA VAL A 68 9.49 2.80 -22.54
C VAL A 68 10.60 2.05 -23.28
N GLU A 69 11.58 1.51 -22.55
CA GLU A 69 12.69 0.72 -23.12
C GLU A 69 12.20 -0.54 -23.85
N ARG A 70 11.04 -1.09 -23.43
CA ARG A 70 10.38 -2.23 -24.08
C ARG A 70 9.40 -1.83 -25.20
N GLY A 71 9.43 -0.57 -25.65
CA GLY A 71 8.61 -0.06 -26.75
C GLY A 71 7.21 0.41 -26.34
N GLY A 72 6.89 0.42 -25.04
CA GLY A 72 5.67 1.02 -24.53
C GLY A 72 5.71 2.56 -24.60
N GLN A 73 4.53 3.18 -24.53
CA GLN A 73 4.39 4.64 -24.55
C GLN A 73 3.67 5.11 -23.29
N LEU A 74 4.18 6.18 -22.68
CA LEU A 74 3.52 6.86 -21.57
C LEU A 74 2.81 8.12 -22.09
N LYS A 75 1.48 8.12 -22.06
CA LYS A 75 0.66 9.26 -22.48
C LYS A 75 -0.05 9.86 -21.28
N ARG A 76 0.10 11.18 -21.09
CA ARG A 76 -0.66 11.92 -20.08
C ARG A 76 -2.03 12.28 -20.65
N GLY A 77 -3.09 11.84 -19.99
CA GLY A 77 -4.46 12.13 -20.39
C GLY A 77 -5.45 11.73 -19.30
N LYS A 78 -6.72 12.09 -19.50
CA LYS A 78 -7.84 11.68 -18.64
C LYS A 78 -8.73 10.75 -19.45
N VAL A 79 -9.03 9.57 -18.89
CA VAL A 79 -10.01 8.64 -19.43
C VAL A 79 -11.31 8.88 -18.68
N GLU A 80 -12.33 9.36 -19.38
CA GLU A 80 -13.66 9.61 -18.79
C GLU A 80 -14.60 8.41 -18.96
N SER A 81 -14.37 7.59 -19.99
CA SER A 81 -15.13 6.37 -20.26
C SER A 81 -14.32 5.37 -21.07
N PHE A 82 -14.69 4.10 -20.99
CA PHE A 82 -14.09 3.04 -21.80
C PHE A 82 -14.34 3.21 -23.31
N ALA A 83 -15.42 3.89 -23.71
CA ALA A 83 -15.73 4.19 -25.11
C ALA A 83 -14.59 4.97 -25.80
N SER A 84 -13.88 5.84 -25.05
CA SER A 84 -12.71 6.58 -25.56
C SER A 84 -11.49 5.70 -25.87
N LEU A 85 -11.52 4.43 -25.47
CA LEU A 85 -10.46 3.43 -25.65
C LEU A 85 -10.89 2.29 -26.59
N SER A 86 -11.99 2.47 -27.34
CA SER A 86 -12.54 1.47 -28.27
C SER A 86 -11.59 1.10 -29.42
N ASN A 87 -10.55 1.90 -29.66
CA ASN A 87 -9.51 1.62 -30.64
C ASN A 87 -8.44 0.63 -30.14
N TYR A 88 -8.54 0.13 -28.91
CA TYR A 88 -7.64 -0.87 -28.34
C TYR A 88 -8.32 -2.24 -28.29
N ASP A 89 -7.57 -3.32 -28.48
CA ASP A 89 -8.11 -4.69 -28.43
C ASP A 89 -8.38 -5.18 -26.99
N LEU A 90 -7.62 -4.64 -26.02
CA LEU A 90 -7.67 -4.98 -24.60
C LEU A 90 -7.25 -3.78 -23.76
N VAL A 91 -7.98 -3.52 -22.67
CA VAL A 91 -7.64 -2.49 -21.68
C VAL A 91 -7.49 -3.11 -20.30
N PHE A 92 -6.39 -2.78 -19.61
CA PHE A 92 -6.23 -3.07 -18.19
C PHE A 92 -6.67 -1.84 -17.38
N ASN A 93 -7.78 -1.96 -16.63
CA ASN A 93 -8.24 -0.92 -15.73
C ASN A 93 -7.54 -1.01 -14.37
N CYS A 94 -6.46 -0.24 -14.23
CA CYS A 94 -5.68 -0.10 -12.99
C CYS A 94 -5.88 1.30 -12.34
N ALA A 95 -7.07 1.90 -12.46
CA ALA A 95 -7.32 3.29 -12.08
C ALA A 95 -7.34 3.58 -10.56
N GLY A 96 -7.14 2.57 -9.70
CA GLY A 96 -7.23 2.73 -8.25
C GLY A 96 -8.58 3.30 -7.83
N LEU A 97 -8.61 4.36 -7.02
CA LEU A 97 -9.85 5.04 -6.62
C LEU A 97 -10.62 5.63 -7.80
N GLY A 98 -9.97 5.92 -8.94
CA GLY A 98 -10.64 6.41 -10.13
C GLY A 98 -11.66 5.41 -10.70
N ALA A 99 -11.47 4.11 -10.43
CA ALA A 99 -12.40 3.08 -10.88
C ALA A 99 -13.79 3.19 -10.23
N ARG A 100 -13.91 3.85 -9.06
CA ARG A 100 -15.21 4.15 -8.44
C ARG A 100 -16.11 4.90 -9.41
N TYR A 101 -15.55 5.86 -10.14
CA TYR A 101 -16.28 6.69 -11.09
C TYR A 101 -16.33 6.05 -12.48
N LEU A 102 -15.23 5.44 -12.93
CA LEU A 102 -15.17 4.83 -14.26
C LEU A 102 -16.08 3.60 -14.40
N CYS A 103 -16.32 2.88 -13.30
CA CYS A 103 -17.10 1.64 -13.27
C CYS A 103 -18.37 1.73 -12.41
N ASN A 104 -18.69 2.90 -11.83
CA ASN A 104 -19.75 3.04 -10.81
C ASN A 104 -19.61 2.01 -9.66
N ASP A 105 -18.38 1.68 -9.28
CA ASP A 105 -18.09 0.66 -8.27
C ASP A 105 -18.23 1.27 -6.87
N HIS A 106 -19.43 1.12 -6.29
CA HIS A 106 -19.76 1.68 -4.98
C HIS A 106 -19.07 0.96 -3.80
N ASP A 107 -18.59 -0.27 -4.00
CA ASP A 107 -17.84 -1.04 -3.01
C ASP A 107 -16.40 -0.52 -2.83
N LEU A 108 -15.92 0.27 -3.79
CA LEU A 108 -14.61 0.92 -3.74
C LEU A 108 -14.70 2.24 -2.97
N VAL A 109 -14.16 2.26 -1.75
CA VAL A 109 -14.16 3.40 -0.83
C VAL A 109 -12.74 3.85 -0.44
N PRO A 110 -12.51 5.14 -0.18
CA PRO A 110 -11.22 5.60 0.30
C PRO A 110 -11.02 5.27 1.78
N ILE A 111 -9.83 4.80 2.13
CA ILE A 111 -9.35 4.86 3.52
C ILE A 111 -8.24 5.91 3.59
N ARG A 112 -8.57 7.09 4.11
CA ARG A 112 -7.63 8.19 4.32
C ARG A 112 -6.51 7.77 5.26
N GLY A 113 -5.28 8.10 4.90
CA GLY A 113 -4.11 8.00 5.74
C GLY A 113 -3.31 9.28 5.74
N GLN A 114 -2.74 9.61 6.90
CA GLN A 114 -1.78 10.69 7.07
C GLN A 114 -0.49 10.12 7.67
N VAL A 115 0.65 10.63 7.20
CA VAL A 115 1.98 10.28 7.70
C VAL A 115 2.85 11.53 7.85
N ILE A 116 3.87 11.42 8.69
CA ILE A 116 4.94 12.41 8.86
C ILE A 116 6.24 11.82 8.34
N LYS A 117 6.99 12.60 7.57
CA LYS A 117 8.33 12.24 7.12
C LYS A 117 9.32 13.03 7.96
N VAL A 118 10.25 12.35 8.64
CA VAL A 118 11.23 12.99 9.53
C VAL A 118 12.66 12.54 9.20
N LYS A 119 13.66 13.38 9.52
CA LYS A 119 15.07 12.98 9.47
C LYS A 119 15.44 12.24 10.76
N ALA A 120 15.63 10.94 10.64
CA ALA A 120 16.05 10.09 11.74
C ALA A 120 16.94 8.94 11.24
N PRO A 121 18.17 9.25 10.76
CA PRO A 121 19.07 8.26 10.14
C PRO A 121 19.50 7.12 11.08
N TRP A 122 19.32 7.28 12.40
CA TRP A 122 19.60 6.26 13.40
C TRP A 122 18.55 5.13 13.42
N VAL A 123 17.35 5.33 12.88
CA VAL A 123 16.30 4.30 12.85
C VAL A 123 16.62 3.27 11.76
N LYS A 124 16.87 2.02 12.17
CA LYS A 124 17.24 0.91 11.27
C LYS A 124 16.19 -0.17 11.12
N TYR A 125 15.29 -0.30 12.10
CA TYR A 125 14.21 -1.27 12.10
C TYR A 125 12.88 -0.58 11.79
N ALA A 126 11.97 -1.33 11.18
CA ALA A 126 10.56 -0.94 11.16
C ALA A 126 9.89 -1.38 12.46
N PHE A 127 8.93 -0.59 12.92
CA PHE A 127 8.08 -0.89 14.05
C PHE A 127 6.62 -0.77 13.63
N TYR A 128 5.81 -1.72 14.06
CA TYR A 128 4.36 -1.66 13.98
C TYR A 128 3.79 -1.93 15.38
N GLY A 129 2.76 -1.19 15.74
CA GLY A 129 2.18 -1.18 17.07
C GLY A 129 0.67 -1.11 17.07
N ASP A 130 0.14 -1.09 18.29
CA ASP A 130 -1.27 -0.82 18.55
C ASP A 130 -1.71 0.53 17.92
N TYR A 131 -3.01 0.68 17.66
CA TYR A 131 -3.63 1.90 17.13
C TYR A 131 -3.04 2.39 15.79
N ASP A 132 -2.76 1.46 14.87
CA ASP A 132 -2.18 1.72 13.54
C ASP A 132 -0.88 2.54 13.60
N THR A 133 -0.09 2.35 14.67
CA THR A 133 1.19 3.06 14.85
C THR A 133 2.27 2.34 14.06
N TYR A 134 3.01 3.05 13.21
CA TYR A 134 4.14 2.48 12.50
C TYR A 134 5.26 3.48 12.25
N ILE A 135 6.48 2.99 12.35
CA ILE A 135 7.73 3.71 12.09
C ILE A 135 8.47 2.91 11.05
N ILE A 136 8.64 3.46 9.85
CA ILE A 136 9.24 2.71 8.74
C ILE A 136 10.43 3.52 8.21
N PRO A 137 11.67 3.04 8.39
CA PRO A 137 12.85 3.72 7.88
C PRO A 137 12.84 3.69 6.35
N GLY A 138 13.14 4.83 5.74
CA GLY A 138 13.26 4.97 4.30
C GLY A 138 14.69 5.32 3.89
N LEU A 139 14.84 5.71 2.63
CA LEU A 139 16.13 6.12 2.07
C LEU A 139 16.60 7.47 2.62
N ASN A 140 17.91 7.72 2.52
CA ASN A 140 18.55 9.00 2.84
C ASN A 140 18.25 9.50 4.26
N GLY A 141 18.11 8.56 5.21
CA GLY A 141 17.82 8.85 6.61
C GLY A 141 16.42 9.40 6.87
N VAL A 142 15.50 9.33 5.90
CA VAL A 142 14.12 9.80 6.06
C VAL A 142 13.23 8.66 6.53
N VAL A 143 12.58 8.83 7.67
CA VAL A 143 11.68 7.84 8.28
C VAL A 143 10.24 8.28 8.07
N THR A 144 9.35 7.32 7.82
CA THR A 144 7.89 7.54 7.79
C THR A 144 7.30 7.18 9.15
N LEU A 145 6.63 8.14 9.78
CA LEU A 145 5.82 7.95 10.98
C LEU A 145 4.34 7.93 10.59
N GLY A 146 3.61 6.95 11.06
CA GLY A 146 2.17 6.86 10.91
C GLY A 146 1.50 6.14 12.09
N GLY A 147 0.18 5.98 12.10
CA GLY A 147 -0.74 6.42 11.06
C GLY A 147 -2.14 6.73 11.58
N VAL A 148 -3.04 6.89 10.62
CA VAL A 148 -4.47 7.10 10.84
C VAL A 148 -5.23 6.36 9.72
N ARG A 149 -6.44 5.92 10.04
CA ARG A 149 -7.40 5.34 9.09
C ARG A 149 -8.72 6.10 9.17
N GLY A 150 -8.94 7.01 8.22
CA GLY A 150 -10.25 7.65 8.04
C GLY A 150 -11.06 6.89 7.01
N TYR A 151 -11.99 6.04 7.45
CA TYR A 151 -12.89 5.31 6.55
C TYR A 151 -13.81 6.27 5.80
N ASP A 152 -14.01 6.01 4.51
CA ASP A 152 -14.83 6.79 3.56
C ASP A 152 -14.55 8.30 3.57
N SER A 153 -13.32 8.69 3.92
CA SER A 153 -12.91 10.09 3.95
C SER A 153 -12.14 10.45 2.68
N TYR A 154 -12.66 11.42 1.94
CA TYR A 154 -12.00 11.99 0.75
C TYR A 154 -11.12 13.20 1.08
N ASN A 155 -11.03 13.59 2.36
CA ASN A 155 -10.33 14.80 2.77
C ASN A 155 -8.81 14.65 2.63
N LEU A 156 -8.22 15.32 1.64
CA LEU A 156 -6.77 15.34 1.42
C LEU A 156 -6.05 16.41 2.24
N ASN A 157 -6.76 17.23 3.01
CA ASN A 157 -6.15 18.26 3.82
C ASN A 157 -5.38 17.66 5.00
N TYR A 158 -4.26 18.31 5.32
CA TYR A 158 -3.49 18.03 6.51
C TYR A 158 -4.31 18.31 7.78
N CYS A 159 -4.25 17.38 8.74
CA CYS A 159 -4.85 17.54 10.06
C CYS A 159 -3.74 17.63 11.12
N LYS A 160 -3.64 18.77 11.81
CA LYS A 160 -2.65 18.97 12.88
C LYS A 160 -2.84 18.03 14.07
N TYR A 161 -4.08 17.65 14.36
CA TYR A 161 -4.40 16.73 15.47
C TYR A 161 -3.96 15.30 15.15
N ASP A 162 -4.19 14.83 13.92
CA ASP A 162 -3.67 13.53 13.46
C ASP A 162 -2.14 13.51 13.52
N ALA A 163 -1.48 14.61 13.14
CA ALA A 163 -0.02 14.71 13.19
C ALA A 163 0.51 14.65 14.63
N ALA A 164 -0.10 15.39 15.55
CA ALA A 164 0.27 15.36 16.96
C ALA A 164 0.11 13.94 17.54
N ALA A 165 -1.05 13.30 17.28
CA ALA A 165 -1.33 11.95 17.76
C ALA A 165 -0.39 10.88 17.17
N ILE A 166 -0.04 10.99 15.88
CA ILE A 166 0.95 10.10 15.25
C ILE A 166 2.32 10.27 15.90
N LEU A 167 2.77 11.52 16.10
CA LEU A 167 4.08 11.80 16.68
C LEU A 167 4.16 11.30 18.12
N GLU A 168 3.13 11.56 18.93
CA GLU A 168 3.03 11.10 20.32
C GLU A 168 3.20 9.58 20.41
N ARG A 169 2.38 8.81 19.67
CA ARG A 169 2.48 7.34 19.67
C ARG A 169 3.81 6.83 19.13
N CYS A 170 4.37 7.47 18.11
CA CYS A 170 5.70 7.08 17.60
C CYS A 170 6.82 7.38 18.61
N CYS A 171 6.69 8.45 19.41
CA CYS A 171 7.65 8.77 20.47
C CYS A 171 7.58 7.79 21.64
N GLU A 172 6.46 7.08 21.85
CA GLU A 172 6.42 5.98 22.82
C GLU A 172 7.36 4.82 22.42
N PHE A 173 7.56 4.59 21.11
CA PHE A 173 8.52 3.59 20.62
C PHE A 173 9.94 4.15 20.66
N LEU A 174 10.14 5.35 20.13
CA LEU A 174 11.46 5.96 19.96
C LEU A 174 11.41 7.42 20.45
N PRO A 175 11.69 7.68 21.74
CA PRO A 175 11.57 9.02 22.33
C PRO A 175 12.35 10.12 21.62
N ASP A 176 13.48 9.79 20.98
CA ASP A 176 14.32 10.73 20.25
C ASP A 176 13.66 11.31 18.99
N LEU A 177 12.57 10.69 18.50
CA LEU A 177 11.80 11.21 17.37
C LEU A 177 11.17 12.58 17.66
N LYS A 178 10.98 12.95 18.93
CA LYS A 178 10.46 14.28 19.31
C LYS A 178 11.34 15.43 18.82
N ASN A 179 12.63 15.16 18.62
CA ASN A 179 13.63 16.13 18.18
C ASN A 179 13.95 16.01 16.68
N ALA A 180 13.33 15.06 15.98
CA ALA A 180 13.61 14.82 14.57
C ALA A 180 13.05 15.95 13.70
N GLU A 181 13.86 16.43 12.75
CA GLU A 181 13.43 17.44 11.78
C GLU A 181 12.30 16.89 10.90
N VAL A 182 11.18 17.60 10.85
CA VAL A 182 10.05 17.25 9.96
C VAL A 182 10.38 17.68 8.53
N VAL A 183 10.45 16.70 7.64
CA VAL A 183 10.68 16.90 6.20
C VAL A 183 9.37 17.21 5.47
N ALA A 184 8.30 16.49 5.81
CA ALA A 184 7.01 16.66 5.16
C ALA A 184 5.85 16.04 5.95
N HIS A 185 4.65 16.56 5.73
CA HIS A 185 3.40 15.85 6.01
C HIS A 185 2.79 15.36 4.70
N LYS A 186 2.28 14.14 4.67
CA LYS A 186 1.62 13.56 3.49
C LYS A 186 0.27 12.97 3.87
N VAL A 187 -0.73 13.21 3.03
CA VAL A 187 -2.07 12.64 3.13
C VAL A 187 -2.34 11.87 1.83
N GLY A 188 -2.93 10.69 1.94
CA GLY A 188 -3.28 9.86 0.78
C GLY A 188 -4.54 9.03 1.05
N LEU A 189 -5.17 8.59 -0.04
CA LEU A 189 -6.40 7.80 0.01
C LEU A 189 -6.10 6.39 -0.50
N ARG A 190 -6.31 5.39 0.35
CA ARG A 190 -6.13 3.98 -0.03
C ARG A 190 -7.39 3.51 -0.78
N PRO A 191 -7.28 2.92 -1.97
CA PRO A 191 -8.42 2.43 -2.76
C PRO A 191 -8.95 1.12 -2.18
N HIS A 192 -9.74 1.14 -1.11
CA HIS A 192 -10.21 -0.09 -0.45
C HIS A 192 -11.47 -0.64 -1.13
N ARG A 193 -11.42 -1.90 -1.51
CA ARG A 193 -12.57 -2.70 -1.95
C ARG A 193 -12.40 -4.11 -1.39
N SER A 194 -13.49 -4.76 -1.01
CA SER A 194 -13.46 -6.16 -0.56
C SER A 194 -14.49 -6.97 -1.34
N PRO A 195 -14.08 -7.96 -2.17
CA PRO A 195 -12.69 -8.31 -2.49
C PRO A 195 -11.99 -7.27 -3.39
N VAL A 196 -10.68 -7.40 -3.57
CA VAL A 196 -9.95 -6.72 -4.66
C VAL A 196 -10.58 -7.16 -5.99
N ARG A 197 -10.74 -6.25 -6.96
CA ARG A 197 -11.33 -6.58 -8.26
C ARG A 197 -10.23 -6.95 -9.25
N VAL A 198 -10.13 -8.24 -9.56
CA VAL A 198 -9.27 -8.78 -10.63
C VAL A 198 -10.11 -9.71 -11.50
N GLU A 199 -10.66 -9.21 -12.60
CA GLU A 199 -11.57 -9.97 -13.46
C GLU A 199 -11.69 -9.37 -14.87
N PRO A 200 -11.98 -10.19 -15.90
CA PRO A 200 -12.31 -9.72 -17.24
C PRO A 200 -13.79 -9.29 -17.35
N GLU A 201 -14.05 -8.23 -18.13
CA GLU A 201 -15.39 -7.71 -18.45
C GLU A 201 -15.43 -7.25 -19.91
N LEU A 202 -16.53 -7.53 -20.62
CA LEU A 202 -16.76 -7.00 -21.96
C LEU A 202 -17.66 -5.76 -21.85
N ILE A 203 -17.13 -4.58 -22.17
CA ILE A 203 -17.83 -3.30 -22.03
C ILE A 203 -17.97 -2.70 -23.43
N ASP A 204 -19.20 -2.61 -23.94
CA ASP A 204 -19.49 -2.07 -25.28
C ASP A 204 -18.63 -2.70 -26.40
N GLY A 205 -18.34 -3.99 -26.27
CA GLY A 205 -17.49 -4.74 -27.20
C GLY A 205 -15.97 -4.60 -26.97
N LEU A 206 -15.54 -3.73 -26.04
CA LEU A 206 -14.15 -3.62 -25.60
C LEU A 206 -13.84 -4.62 -24.50
N LYS A 207 -12.77 -5.40 -24.68
CA LYS A 207 -12.28 -6.31 -23.63
C LYS A 207 -11.54 -5.50 -22.57
N VAL A 208 -12.04 -5.56 -21.33
CA VAL A 208 -11.44 -4.88 -20.17
C VAL A 208 -11.04 -5.93 -19.13
N VAL A 209 -9.88 -5.77 -18.50
CA VAL A 209 -9.49 -6.52 -17.31
C VAL A 209 -9.33 -5.53 -16.17
N HIS A 210 -10.15 -5.67 -15.14
CA HIS A 210 -10.07 -4.85 -13.93
C HIS A 210 -8.92 -5.34 -13.05
N CYS A 211 -8.16 -4.41 -12.46
CA CYS A 211 -7.15 -4.70 -11.45
C CYS A 211 -7.04 -3.50 -10.49
N TYR A 212 -7.96 -3.40 -9.54
CA TYR A 212 -8.00 -2.28 -8.58
C TYR A 212 -8.64 -2.69 -7.25
N GLY A 213 -8.60 -1.80 -6.26
CA GLY A 213 -9.24 -2.02 -4.95
C GLY A 213 -8.32 -2.56 -3.86
N HIS A 214 -7.00 -2.48 -4.05
CA HIS A 214 -5.99 -3.10 -3.17
C HIS A 214 -5.82 -2.47 -1.78
N GLY A 215 -6.56 -1.41 -1.45
CA GLY A 215 -6.51 -0.73 -0.15
C GLY A 215 -5.10 -0.34 0.26
N GLY A 216 -4.72 -0.70 1.49
CA GLY A 216 -3.39 -0.40 2.06
C GLY A 216 -2.28 -1.38 1.65
N TYR A 217 -2.59 -2.42 0.88
CA TYR A 217 -1.68 -3.54 0.62
C TYR A 217 -1.24 -3.63 -0.84
N GLY A 218 -1.62 -2.67 -1.69
CA GLY A 218 -1.38 -2.74 -3.14
C GLY A 218 0.09 -2.88 -3.55
N VAL A 219 1.03 -2.29 -2.81
CA VAL A 219 2.46 -2.47 -3.12
C VAL A 219 2.91 -3.92 -2.89
N MET A 220 2.41 -4.55 -1.84
CA MET A 220 2.75 -5.94 -1.50
C MET A 220 2.10 -6.92 -2.47
N THR A 221 0.85 -6.69 -2.86
CA THR A 221 0.08 -7.61 -3.71
C THR A 221 0.20 -7.33 -5.21
N ALA A 222 0.85 -6.23 -5.61
CA ALA A 222 0.99 -5.84 -7.01
C ALA A 222 1.58 -6.93 -7.91
N PRO A 223 2.67 -7.64 -7.56
CA PRO A 223 3.23 -8.67 -8.44
C PRO A 223 2.24 -9.81 -8.73
N GLY A 224 1.54 -10.32 -7.71
CA GLY A 224 0.56 -11.40 -7.87
C GLY A 224 -0.64 -10.95 -8.71
N THR A 225 -1.27 -9.83 -8.32
CA THR A 225 -2.44 -9.32 -9.04
C THR A 225 -2.13 -8.87 -10.48
N ALA A 226 -0.89 -8.48 -10.78
CA ALA A 226 -0.45 -8.21 -12.14
C ALA A 226 -0.31 -9.49 -12.98
N ILE A 227 0.19 -10.59 -12.41
CA ILE A 227 0.29 -11.89 -13.09
C ILE A 227 -1.12 -12.40 -13.43
N ASP A 228 -2.02 -12.41 -12.44
CA ASP A 228 -3.40 -12.87 -12.62
C ASP A 228 -4.12 -12.04 -13.70
N ALA A 229 -4.01 -10.71 -13.63
CA ALA A 229 -4.63 -9.82 -14.62
C ALA A 229 -4.08 -10.10 -16.03
N VAL A 230 -2.76 -10.23 -16.20
CA VAL A 230 -2.14 -10.50 -17.51
C VAL A 230 -2.59 -11.86 -18.05
N GLU A 231 -2.64 -12.90 -17.23
CA GLU A 231 -3.13 -14.22 -17.66
C GLU A 231 -4.59 -14.14 -18.12
N MET A 232 -5.46 -13.50 -17.34
CA MET A 232 -6.85 -13.26 -17.72
C MET A 232 -6.96 -12.48 -19.03
N GLY A 233 -6.15 -11.43 -19.21
CA GLY A 233 -6.14 -10.61 -20.42
C GLY A 233 -5.71 -11.40 -21.66
N LEU A 234 -4.68 -12.22 -21.56
CA LEU A 234 -4.21 -13.07 -22.66
C LEU A 234 -5.27 -14.12 -23.05
N ASN A 235 -5.92 -14.73 -22.07
CA ASN A 235 -7.01 -15.68 -22.30
C ASN A 235 -8.23 -14.97 -22.92
N PHE A 236 -8.56 -13.78 -22.44
CA PHE A 236 -9.70 -13.02 -22.93
C PHE A 236 -9.49 -12.55 -24.37
N LEU A 237 -8.27 -12.12 -24.73
CA LEU A 237 -7.89 -11.78 -26.11
C LEU A 237 -8.10 -12.95 -27.08
N ARG A 238 -7.71 -14.18 -26.69
CA ARG A 238 -7.89 -15.39 -27.50
C ARG A 238 -9.34 -15.85 -27.62
N SER A 239 -10.21 -15.43 -26.69
CA SER A 239 -11.61 -15.81 -26.71
C SER A 239 -12.39 -15.14 -27.84
N ASN A 240 -13.30 -15.90 -28.47
CA ASN A 240 -14.26 -15.40 -29.46
C ASN A 240 -15.51 -14.79 -28.81
N VAL A 241 -15.44 -14.40 -27.53
CA VAL A 241 -16.58 -13.81 -26.82
C VAL A 241 -16.93 -12.48 -27.49
N LYS A 242 -18.04 -12.50 -28.23
CA LYS A 242 -18.78 -11.33 -28.69
C LYS A 242 -19.99 -11.20 -27.78
N ASN A 243 -20.38 -9.99 -27.39
CA ASN A 243 -21.45 -9.68 -26.43
C ASN A 243 -22.55 -10.76 -26.40
N LYS A 244 -22.80 -11.36 -25.23
CA LYS A 244 -24.11 -11.97 -24.99
C LYS A 244 -25.10 -10.81 -24.98
N LEU A 245 -25.91 -10.73 -26.03
CA LEU A 245 -27.08 -9.85 -26.15
C LEU A 245 -27.96 -9.94 -24.91
#